data_AF-A0AB73N4W3-F1
#
_entry.id   AF-A0AB73N4W3-F1
#
_cell.length_a   1.000
_cell.length_b   1.000
_cell.length_c   1.000
_cell.angle_alpha   90.00
_cell.angle_beta   90.00
_cell.angle_gamma   90.00
#
_symmetry.space_group_name_H-M   'P 1'
#
loop_
_entity.id
_entity.type
_entity.pdbx_description
1 polymer ?
#
loop_
_entity_poly.entity_id
_entity_poly.type
_entity_poly.pdbx_seq_one_letter_code
_entity_poly.pdbx_strand_id
1 'polypeptide(L)'
;MPDYNADDIYLLYNMINKPVLKENVNKLITKGDFFLHLNTKEINIHSSISRLLRAGFIRENTPKEFLKYLTVSDIKQLLNRKNKLTKDLLILEAESTISDEDIKKHSKYMTFYMVSDLGSEILEKYKNLILFFKKSNEIFGYGEINGRFNASYFFKNYTHNPLNEIFNYYKDKNPEIAGRVCYIKEDYDTGISYAIQSISKMVMTRIDEIVDRSYFFNNFDLRRIFFDSWIVETYSRMELNEDTLKDLIKQEYNQHFKYTDLLNYELFEKVQLTVMNNESEELVQVSSKVGQLIYDKIDSSKSDDRESFSKIEEYYKKTAKELALLDLLISHLDLELLYGLRDRVDIMINEWENTLDIDE
;
A
#
# COMPACT_ATOMS: atom_id res chain seq x y z
N MET A 1 4.77 25.33 -22.84
CA MET A 1 4.63 24.49 -21.62
C MET A 1 5.95 23.80 -21.38
N PRO A 2 6.34 23.47 -20.13
CA PRO A 2 7.53 22.65 -19.89
C PRO A 2 7.46 21.35 -20.71
N ASP A 3 8.59 20.91 -21.27
CA ASP A 3 8.70 19.70 -22.11
C ASP A 3 8.76 18.41 -21.26
N TYR A 4 8.07 18.41 -20.11
CA TYR A 4 7.99 17.28 -19.18
C TYR A 4 6.65 17.30 -18.42
N ASN A 5 6.27 16.16 -17.84
CA ASN A 5 4.97 15.93 -17.21
C ASN A 5 5.08 15.17 -15.87
N ALA A 6 3.94 14.78 -15.29
CA ALA A 6 3.88 14.06 -14.02
C ALA A 6 4.58 12.69 -14.04
N ASP A 7 4.46 11.95 -15.14
CA ASP A 7 5.12 10.63 -15.32
C ASP A 7 6.65 10.80 -15.29
N ASP A 8 7.16 11.90 -15.88
CA ASP A 8 8.59 12.22 -15.88
C ASP A 8 9.11 12.55 -14.48
N ILE A 9 8.35 13.31 -13.69
CA ILE A 9 8.69 13.62 -12.28
C ILE A 9 8.66 12.36 -11.42
N TYR A 10 7.69 11.48 -11.64
CA TYR A 10 7.62 10.21 -10.93
C TYR A 10 8.81 9.30 -11.25
N LEU A 11 9.21 9.22 -12.53
CA LEU A 11 10.43 8.52 -12.94
C LEU A 11 11.66 9.11 -12.27
N LEU A 12 11.82 10.44 -12.33
CA LEU A 12 12.95 11.16 -11.75
C LEU A 12 13.07 10.90 -10.23
N TYR A 13 11.94 10.91 -9.51
CA TYR A 13 11.88 10.55 -8.10
C TYR A 13 12.38 9.12 -7.84
N ASN A 14 11.95 8.15 -8.66
CA ASN A 14 12.38 6.75 -8.51
C ASN A 14 13.86 6.56 -8.83
N MET A 15 14.41 7.31 -9.80
CA MET A 15 15.81 7.23 -10.20
C MET A 15 16.80 7.67 -9.11
N ILE A 16 16.37 8.48 -8.12
CA ILE A 16 17.21 8.78 -6.95
C ILE A 16 17.67 7.50 -6.25
N ASN A 17 16.75 6.54 -6.10
CA ASN A 17 17.00 5.31 -5.34
C ASN A 17 17.35 4.13 -6.25
N LYS A 18 16.90 4.17 -7.50
CA LYS A 18 17.01 3.07 -8.47
C LYS A 18 17.52 3.59 -9.82
N PRO A 19 18.81 3.93 -9.92
CA PRO A 19 19.38 4.40 -11.18
C PRO A 19 19.43 3.31 -12.25
N VAL A 20 19.40 3.77 -13.51
CA VAL A 20 19.02 2.98 -14.69
C VAL A 20 20.17 2.93 -15.69
N LEU A 21 20.43 1.76 -16.27
CA LEU A 21 21.48 1.56 -17.26
C LEU A 21 21.21 2.35 -18.55
N LYS A 22 22.26 2.95 -19.10
CA LYS A 22 22.16 3.68 -20.37
C LYS A 22 21.93 2.75 -21.56
N GLU A 23 22.61 1.60 -21.57
CA GLU A 23 22.52 0.61 -22.66
C GLU A 23 21.16 -0.12 -22.69
N ASN A 24 20.47 -0.16 -21.56
CA ASN A 24 19.15 -0.75 -21.44
C ASN A 24 18.38 -0.03 -20.34
N VAL A 25 17.52 0.90 -20.76
CA VAL A 25 16.78 1.76 -19.83
C VAL A 25 15.70 1.03 -19.03
N ASN A 26 15.41 -0.21 -19.37
CA ASN A 26 14.51 -1.07 -18.59
C ASN A 26 15.28 -1.91 -17.57
N LYS A 27 16.60 -1.69 -17.39
CA LYS A 27 17.43 -2.39 -16.41
C LYS A 27 18.11 -1.45 -15.42
N LEU A 28 18.18 -1.90 -14.18
CA LEU A 28 18.99 -1.30 -13.13
C LEU A 28 20.48 -1.57 -13.35
N ILE A 29 21.33 -0.77 -12.71
CA ILE A 29 22.80 -1.00 -12.70
C ILE A 29 23.17 -2.40 -12.23
N THR A 30 22.36 -2.96 -11.31
CA THR A 30 22.51 -4.32 -10.79
C THR A 30 22.01 -5.41 -11.74
N LYS A 31 21.64 -5.06 -12.98
CA LYS A 31 21.05 -5.92 -14.02
C LYS A 31 19.63 -6.44 -13.74
N GLY A 32 19.02 -6.07 -12.62
CA GLY A 32 17.60 -6.34 -12.36
C GLY A 32 16.68 -5.49 -13.24
N ASP A 33 15.46 -5.95 -13.47
CA ASP A 33 14.51 -5.21 -14.29
C ASP A 33 13.97 -3.96 -13.56
N PHE A 34 13.73 -2.90 -14.32
CA PHE A 34 13.25 -1.62 -13.83
C PHE A 34 11.89 -1.29 -14.45
N PHE A 35 10.83 -1.66 -13.72
CA PHE A 35 9.44 -1.39 -14.10
C PHE A 35 8.84 -0.30 -13.22
N LEU A 36 8.07 0.60 -13.83
CA LEU A 36 7.45 1.72 -13.14
C LEU A 36 5.98 1.87 -13.55
N HIS A 37 5.09 1.82 -12.56
CA HIS A 37 3.65 2.00 -12.74
C HIS A 37 3.15 3.19 -11.92
N LEU A 38 2.28 3.99 -12.54
CA LEU A 38 1.50 5.03 -11.88
C LEU A 38 0.03 4.78 -12.16
N ASN A 39 -0.80 4.61 -11.12
CA ASN A 39 -2.24 4.33 -11.25
C ASN A 39 -2.54 3.20 -12.25
N THR A 40 -1.86 2.06 -12.10
CA THR A 40 -1.92 0.87 -12.98
C THR A 40 -1.50 1.09 -14.45
N LYS A 41 -1.12 2.30 -14.84
CA LYS A 41 -0.57 2.62 -16.15
C LYS A 41 0.95 2.47 -16.14
N GLU A 42 1.49 1.71 -17.07
CA GLU A 42 2.93 1.64 -17.30
C GLU A 42 3.45 2.96 -17.88
N ILE A 43 4.56 3.44 -17.34
CA ILE A 43 5.21 4.65 -17.84
C ILE A 43 6.17 4.29 -18.96
N ASN A 44 6.10 5.03 -20.06
CA ASN A 44 7.07 4.88 -21.14
C ASN A 44 8.43 5.48 -20.71
N ILE A 45 9.29 4.62 -20.16
CA ILE A 45 10.60 4.98 -19.59
C ILE A 45 11.50 5.66 -20.63
N HIS A 46 11.57 5.12 -21.85
CA HIS A 46 12.40 5.64 -22.94
C HIS A 46 12.07 7.10 -23.27
N SER A 47 10.78 7.39 -23.46
CA SER A 47 10.32 8.75 -23.77
C SER A 47 10.60 9.72 -22.63
N SER A 48 10.47 9.23 -21.39
CA SER A 48 10.64 10.02 -20.18
C SER A 48 12.11 10.35 -19.95
N ILE A 49 13.02 9.38 -20.07
CA ILE A 49 14.47 9.62 -20.04
C ILE A 49 14.88 10.63 -21.10
N SER A 50 14.34 10.52 -22.32
CA SER A 50 14.64 11.46 -23.41
C SER A 50 14.20 12.90 -23.09
N ARG A 51 13.06 13.08 -22.41
CA ARG A 51 12.61 14.41 -21.92
C ARG A 51 13.49 14.90 -20.77
N LEU A 52 13.78 14.05 -19.79
CA LEU A 52 14.59 14.40 -18.62
C LEU A 52 16.03 14.77 -19.00
N LEU A 53 16.65 14.09 -19.97
CA LEU A 53 17.98 14.43 -20.50
C LEU A 53 17.97 15.79 -21.20
N ARG A 54 16.99 16.04 -22.08
CA ARG A 54 16.85 17.33 -22.78
C ARG A 54 16.62 18.48 -21.81
N ALA A 55 15.90 18.23 -20.72
CA ALA A 55 15.68 19.20 -19.64
C ALA A 55 16.88 19.35 -18.69
N GLY A 56 17.92 18.51 -18.79
CA GLY A 56 19.08 18.53 -17.91
C GLY A 56 18.81 18.00 -16.49
N PHE A 57 17.69 17.34 -16.25
CA PHE A 57 17.30 16.80 -14.93
C PHE A 57 18.01 15.49 -14.59
N ILE A 58 18.48 14.78 -15.61
CA ILE A 58 19.35 13.61 -15.46
C ILE A 58 20.60 13.78 -16.32
N ARG A 59 21.67 13.09 -15.92
CA ARG A 59 22.95 13.02 -16.62
C ARG A 59 23.53 11.62 -16.56
N GLU A 60 24.58 11.38 -17.33
CA GLU A 60 25.39 10.18 -17.15
C GLU A 60 26.20 10.27 -15.85
N ASN A 61 26.43 9.11 -15.23
CA ASN A 61 27.33 9.01 -14.10
C ASN A 61 28.78 9.33 -14.50
N THR A 62 29.52 9.89 -13.56
CA THR A 62 30.98 9.90 -13.61
C THR A 62 31.51 8.51 -13.26
N PRO A 63 32.72 8.13 -13.71
CA PRO A 63 33.32 6.84 -13.36
C PRO A 63 33.46 6.63 -11.85
N LYS A 64 33.81 7.68 -11.10
CA LYS A 64 33.92 7.61 -9.63
C LYS A 64 32.58 7.27 -8.95
N GLU A 65 31.47 7.81 -9.44
CA GLU A 65 30.14 7.46 -8.91
C GLU A 65 29.77 5.98 -9.12
N PHE A 66 30.46 5.26 -10.00
CA PHE A 66 30.26 3.83 -10.20
C PHE A 66 30.90 2.98 -9.07
N LEU A 67 31.91 3.50 -8.36
CA LEU A 67 32.66 2.76 -7.33
C LEU A 67 31.76 2.19 -6.23
N LYS A 68 30.67 2.90 -5.89
CA LYS A 68 29.70 2.42 -4.88
C LYS A 68 28.98 1.13 -5.27
N TYR A 69 28.92 0.79 -6.55
CA TYR A 69 28.28 -0.45 -7.03
C TYR A 69 29.27 -1.62 -7.16
N LEU A 70 30.56 -1.36 -7.02
CA LEU A 70 31.57 -2.41 -6.99
C LEU A 70 31.56 -3.14 -5.64
N THR A 71 31.95 -4.42 -5.66
CA THR A 71 32.16 -5.17 -4.42
C THR A 71 33.48 -4.74 -3.77
N VAL A 72 33.66 -5.05 -2.48
CA VAL A 72 34.94 -4.83 -1.77
C VAL A 72 36.10 -5.48 -2.50
N SER A 73 35.89 -6.66 -3.09
CA SER A 73 36.91 -7.37 -3.87
C SER A 73 37.28 -6.61 -5.14
N ASP A 74 36.29 -6.09 -5.87
CA ASP A 74 36.51 -5.34 -7.11
C ASP A 74 37.31 -4.05 -6.84
N ILE A 75 36.97 -3.32 -5.79
CA ILE A 75 37.68 -2.08 -5.43
C ILE A 75 39.12 -2.38 -4.98
N LYS A 76 39.35 -3.48 -4.25
CA LYS A 76 40.70 -3.92 -3.89
C LYS A 76 41.54 -4.31 -5.10
N GLN A 77 40.94 -4.92 -6.12
CA GLN A 77 41.62 -5.22 -7.37
C GLN A 77 42.02 -3.93 -8.10
N LEU A 78 41.11 -2.95 -8.19
CA LEU A 78 41.41 -1.64 -8.76
C LEU A 78 42.56 -0.92 -8.04
N LEU A 79 42.60 -0.99 -6.71
CA LEU A 79 43.63 -0.36 -5.88
C LEU A 79 44.91 -1.21 -5.72
N ASN A 80 44.94 -2.44 -6.25
CA ASN A 80 46.00 -3.44 -5.98
C ASN A 80 46.30 -3.62 -4.46
N ARG A 81 45.24 -3.73 -3.64
CA ARG A 81 45.34 -3.85 -2.16
C ARG A 81 44.94 -5.21 -1.62
N LYS A 82 45.55 -5.61 -0.50
CA LYS A 82 45.28 -6.86 0.24
C LYS A 82 44.76 -6.66 1.67
N ASN A 83 44.70 -5.43 2.17
CA ASN A 83 44.34 -5.13 3.56
C ASN A 83 42.82 -5.26 3.84
N LYS A 84 42.44 -5.30 5.13
CA LYS A 84 41.04 -5.38 5.60
C LYS A 84 40.46 -3.99 5.88
N LEU A 85 40.36 -3.14 4.86
CA LEU A 85 39.60 -1.88 4.96
C LEU A 85 38.10 -2.11 4.71
N THR A 86 37.27 -1.21 5.26
CA THR A 86 35.83 -1.15 4.98
C THR A 86 35.58 -0.66 3.54
N LYS A 87 34.39 -0.93 3.00
CA LYS A 87 34.03 -0.51 1.63
C LYS A 87 34.15 1.00 1.45
N ASP A 88 33.65 1.78 2.41
CA ASP A 88 33.62 3.24 2.31
C ASP A 88 35.04 3.83 2.30
N LEU A 89 35.95 3.30 3.14
CA LEU A 89 37.35 3.73 3.14
C LEU A 89 38.06 3.36 1.84
N LEU A 90 37.73 2.21 1.25
CA LEU A 90 38.28 1.82 -0.06
C LEU A 90 37.75 2.70 -1.19
N ILE A 91 36.49 3.12 -1.14
CA ILE A 91 35.91 4.06 -2.12
C ILE A 91 36.62 5.41 -2.02
N LEU A 92 36.74 5.98 -0.81
CA LEU A 92 37.40 7.26 -0.59
C LEU A 92 38.85 7.25 -1.10
N GLU A 93 39.58 6.16 -0.85
CA GLU A 93 40.92 5.99 -1.39
C GLU A 93 40.90 5.94 -2.92
N ALA A 94 40.06 5.09 -3.51
CA ALA A 94 39.95 4.95 -4.97
C ALA A 94 39.56 6.26 -5.67
N GLU A 95 38.67 7.06 -5.09
CA GLU A 95 38.31 8.39 -5.61
C GLU A 95 39.49 9.36 -5.66
N SER A 96 40.46 9.22 -4.74
CA SER A 96 41.64 10.07 -4.66
C SER A 96 42.83 9.59 -5.49
N THR A 97 42.96 8.26 -5.71
CA THR A 97 44.17 7.67 -6.30
C THR A 97 43.96 7.09 -7.70
N ILE A 98 42.74 6.70 -8.07
CA ILE A 98 42.46 6.04 -9.35
C ILE A 98 41.88 7.03 -10.36
N SER A 99 42.38 6.98 -11.60
CA SER A 99 41.88 7.81 -12.68
C SER A 99 40.55 7.30 -13.23
N ASP A 100 39.73 8.20 -13.77
CA ASP A 100 38.46 7.87 -14.41
C ASP A 100 38.61 6.84 -15.55
N GLU A 101 39.72 6.91 -16.31
CA GLU A 101 40.01 5.97 -17.39
C GLU A 101 40.35 4.56 -16.90
N ASP A 102 40.99 4.44 -15.73
CA ASP A 102 41.27 3.13 -15.15
C ASP A 102 40.02 2.48 -14.57
N ILE A 103 39.09 3.28 -14.02
CA ILE A 103 37.78 2.78 -13.60
C ILE A 103 36.98 2.27 -14.82
N LYS A 104 36.99 3.02 -15.93
CA LYS A 104 36.29 2.62 -17.17
C LYS A 104 36.82 1.31 -17.77
N LYS A 105 38.11 1.00 -17.62
CA LYS A 105 38.71 -0.26 -18.08
C LYS A 105 38.29 -1.47 -17.25
N HIS A 106 37.69 -1.27 -16.08
CA HIS A 106 37.24 -2.36 -15.24
C HIS A 106 36.15 -3.19 -15.95
N SER A 107 36.26 -4.52 -15.93
CA SER A 107 35.38 -5.42 -16.69
C SER A 107 33.90 -5.33 -16.32
N LYS A 108 33.59 -4.83 -15.12
CA LYS A 108 32.23 -4.63 -14.62
C LYS A 108 31.70 -3.21 -14.81
N TYR A 109 32.50 -2.27 -15.33
CA TYR A 109 32.08 -0.87 -15.48
C TYR A 109 30.88 -0.75 -16.40
N MET A 110 29.89 0.06 -16.01
CA MET A 110 28.70 0.36 -16.79
C MET A 110 28.32 1.82 -16.66
N THR A 111 27.82 2.41 -17.75
CA THR A 111 27.24 3.76 -17.74
C THR A 111 25.76 3.72 -17.41
N PHE A 112 25.31 4.63 -16.56
CA PHE A 112 23.94 4.73 -16.08
C PHE A 112 23.51 6.19 -15.90
N TYR A 113 22.20 6.40 -15.83
CA TYR A 113 21.61 7.73 -15.62
C TYR A 113 21.47 8.04 -14.13
N MET A 114 21.87 9.24 -13.76
CA MET A 114 21.76 9.82 -12.42
C MET A 114 20.96 11.12 -12.45
N VAL A 115 20.25 11.40 -11.36
CA VAL A 115 19.61 12.69 -11.12
C VAL A 115 20.69 13.77 -10.98
N SER A 116 20.54 14.86 -11.72
CA SER A 116 21.45 16.02 -11.64
C SER A 116 21.06 16.94 -10.48
N ASP A 117 21.86 17.97 -10.22
CA ASP A 117 21.52 18.99 -9.22
C ASP A 117 20.22 19.71 -9.58
N LEU A 118 20.06 20.10 -10.85
CA LEU A 118 18.81 20.65 -11.39
C LEU A 118 17.64 19.66 -11.27
N GLY A 119 17.91 18.36 -11.45
CA GLY A 119 16.96 17.28 -11.20
C GLY A 119 16.52 17.21 -9.73
N SER A 120 17.43 17.47 -8.80
CA SER A 120 17.12 17.50 -7.38
C SER A 120 16.29 18.73 -7.02
N GLU A 121 16.62 19.89 -7.58
CA GLU A 121 15.84 21.13 -7.42
C GLU A 121 14.41 20.98 -7.95
N ILE A 122 14.23 20.33 -9.11
CA ILE A 122 12.88 20.13 -9.65
C ILE A 122 12.05 19.15 -8.82
N LEU A 123 12.67 18.15 -8.20
CA LEU A 123 11.97 17.26 -7.27
C LEU A 123 11.50 18.01 -6.02
N GLU A 124 12.31 18.93 -5.48
CA GLU A 124 11.88 19.79 -4.38
C GLU A 124 10.70 20.69 -4.78
N LYS A 125 10.73 21.24 -6.01
CA LYS A 125 9.60 22.00 -6.56
C LYS A 125 8.30 21.19 -6.60
N TYR A 126 8.37 19.90 -6.93
CA TYR A 126 7.22 19.00 -7.01
C TYR A 126 7.06 18.11 -5.77
N LYS A 127 7.62 18.48 -4.61
CA LYS A 127 7.58 17.66 -3.39
C LYS A 127 6.17 17.22 -2.97
N ASN A 128 5.17 18.08 -3.18
CA ASN A 128 3.78 17.79 -2.85
C ASN A 128 3.22 16.69 -3.76
N LEU A 129 3.53 16.72 -5.06
CA LEU A 129 3.17 15.67 -6.01
C LEU A 129 3.89 14.35 -5.68
N ILE A 130 5.18 14.43 -5.31
CA ILE A 130 5.95 13.25 -4.89
C ILE A 130 5.36 12.63 -3.62
N LEU A 131 4.95 13.46 -2.65
CA LEU A 131 4.28 13.00 -1.44
C LEU A 131 2.99 12.25 -1.79
N PHE A 132 2.20 12.76 -2.73
CA PHE A 132 1.03 12.04 -3.24
C PHE A 132 1.38 10.68 -3.84
N PHE A 133 2.41 10.60 -4.70
CA PHE A 133 2.85 9.32 -5.27
C PHE A 133 3.29 8.30 -4.21
N LYS A 134 3.93 8.76 -3.14
CA LYS A 134 4.35 7.90 -2.03
C LYS A 134 3.18 7.37 -1.22
N LYS A 135 2.14 8.19 -1.04
CA LYS A 135 1.10 7.98 -0.03
C LYS A 135 -0.26 7.59 -0.59
N SER A 136 -0.46 7.64 -1.92
CA SER A 136 -1.75 7.36 -2.54
C SER A 136 -2.30 5.97 -2.17
N ASN A 137 -1.45 4.93 -2.16
CA ASN A 137 -1.88 3.58 -1.84
C ASN A 137 -2.24 3.41 -0.35
N GLU A 138 -1.57 4.16 0.54
CA GLU A 138 -1.91 4.17 1.97
C GLU A 138 -3.27 4.84 2.23
N ILE A 139 -3.73 5.70 1.32
CA ILE A 139 -4.98 6.46 1.43
C ILE A 139 -6.16 5.71 0.79
N PHE A 140 -5.98 5.15 -0.40
CA PHE A 140 -7.06 4.53 -1.20
C PHE A 140 -7.04 2.99 -1.20
N GLY A 141 -6.00 2.36 -0.64
CA GLY A 141 -5.86 0.90 -0.66
C GLY A 141 -5.64 0.31 -2.06
N TYR A 142 -5.60 -1.03 -2.14
CA TYR A 142 -5.50 -1.76 -3.40
C TYR A 142 -6.86 -1.82 -4.09
N GLY A 143 -6.97 -1.25 -5.30
CA GLY A 143 -8.18 -1.34 -6.13
C GLY A 143 -9.07 -0.10 -6.15
N GLU A 144 -9.05 0.78 -5.15
CA GLU A 144 -9.77 2.07 -5.21
C GLU A 144 -8.93 3.20 -5.84
N ILE A 145 -7.83 2.85 -6.51
CA ILE A 145 -6.76 3.75 -6.94
C ILE A 145 -7.23 4.81 -7.96
N ASN A 146 -8.43 4.69 -8.53
CA ASN A 146 -8.93 5.62 -9.54
C ASN A 146 -10.32 6.12 -9.21
N GLY A 147 -10.40 7.39 -8.79
CA GLY A 147 -11.68 8.09 -8.78
C GLY A 147 -11.59 9.61 -8.66
N ARG A 148 -10.65 10.18 -7.88
CA ARG A 148 -10.75 11.62 -7.54
C ARG A 148 -9.49 12.46 -7.65
N PHE A 149 -8.28 11.89 -7.62
CA PHE A 149 -7.05 12.69 -7.56
C PHE A 149 -6.17 12.53 -8.81
N ASN A 150 -6.09 13.60 -9.59
CA ASN A 150 -5.43 13.65 -10.89
C ASN A 150 -3.98 14.16 -10.73
N ALA A 151 -2.99 13.28 -10.95
CA ALA A 151 -1.58 13.66 -10.91
C ALA A 151 -1.24 14.83 -11.86
N SER A 152 -1.93 14.95 -13.00
CA SER A 152 -1.76 16.06 -13.93
C SER A 152 -2.24 17.40 -13.36
N TYR A 153 -3.25 17.38 -12.49
CA TYR A 153 -3.71 18.59 -11.79
C TYR A 153 -2.64 19.09 -10.83
N PHE A 154 -2.09 18.22 -9.98
CA PHE A 154 -1.06 18.61 -9.02
C PHE A 154 0.28 18.95 -9.69
N PHE A 155 0.58 18.33 -10.84
CA PHE A 155 1.71 18.76 -11.66
C PHE A 155 1.55 20.21 -12.14
N LYS A 156 0.35 20.60 -12.59
CA LYS A 156 0.10 21.99 -13.00
C LYS A 156 -0.01 22.96 -11.80
N ASN A 157 -0.37 22.45 -10.63
CA ASN A 157 -0.59 23.22 -9.39
C ASN A 157 0.34 22.71 -8.27
N TYR A 158 1.65 22.70 -8.52
CA TYR A 158 2.64 22.06 -7.64
C TYR A 158 2.75 22.68 -6.24
N THR A 159 2.26 23.91 -6.07
CA THR A 159 2.16 24.57 -4.76
C THR A 159 1.04 24.03 -3.89
N HIS A 160 0.01 23.40 -4.48
CA HIS A 160 -1.08 22.79 -3.72
C HIS A 160 -0.58 21.54 -3.00
N ASN A 161 -1.07 21.31 -1.78
CA ASN A 161 -0.75 20.12 -1.00
C ASN A 161 -1.87 19.08 -1.18
N PRO A 162 -1.60 17.94 -1.85
CA PRO A 162 -2.58 16.89 -2.08
C PRO A 162 -3.22 16.36 -0.80
N LEU A 163 -2.48 16.23 0.30
CA LEU A 163 -3.03 15.71 1.56
C LEU A 163 -4.11 16.65 2.11
N ASN A 164 -3.91 17.96 2.04
CA ASN A 164 -4.91 18.93 2.49
C ASN A 164 -6.14 18.93 1.58
N GLU A 165 -5.95 18.84 0.26
CA GLU A 165 -7.06 18.75 -0.70
C GLU A 165 -7.88 17.46 -0.51
N ILE A 166 -7.21 16.31 -0.32
CA ILE A 166 -7.85 15.02 -0.03
C ILE A 166 -8.64 15.10 1.27
N PHE A 167 -8.01 15.59 2.34
CA PHE A 167 -8.67 15.75 3.63
C PHE A 167 -9.92 16.63 3.51
N ASN A 168 -9.78 17.84 2.96
CA ASN A 168 -10.89 18.79 2.82
C ASN A 168 -12.05 18.25 1.98
N TYR A 169 -11.75 17.41 0.98
CA TYR A 169 -12.77 16.82 0.15
C TYR A 169 -13.50 15.65 0.83
N TYR A 170 -12.80 14.84 1.63
CA TYR A 170 -13.32 13.61 2.23
C TYR A 170 -13.76 13.71 3.68
N LYS A 171 -13.38 14.76 4.41
CA LYS A 171 -13.70 14.96 5.83
C LYS A 171 -15.17 14.77 6.21
N ASP A 172 -16.09 15.07 5.28
CA ASP A 172 -17.54 14.94 5.49
C ASP A 172 -18.18 13.80 4.64
N LYS A 173 -17.36 12.99 3.96
CA LYS A 173 -17.83 12.00 2.96
C LYS A 173 -17.34 10.58 3.22
N ASN A 174 -16.07 10.45 3.58
CA ASN A 174 -15.48 9.16 3.88
C ASN A 174 -14.53 9.29 5.08
N PRO A 175 -14.97 8.88 6.29
CA PRO A 175 -14.14 8.99 7.48
C PRO A 175 -12.86 8.16 7.39
N GLU A 176 -12.87 7.04 6.66
CA GLU A 176 -11.68 6.19 6.51
C GLU A 176 -10.56 6.91 5.76
N ILE A 177 -10.89 7.50 4.60
CA ILE A 177 -9.92 8.26 3.80
C ILE A 177 -9.44 9.50 4.57
N ALA A 178 -10.35 10.21 5.26
CA ALA A 178 -9.98 11.36 6.06
C ALA A 178 -9.05 10.98 7.23
N GLY A 179 -9.33 9.87 7.92
CA GLY A 179 -8.53 9.33 9.02
C GLY A 179 -7.14 8.89 8.58
N ARG A 180 -7.04 8.13 7.48
CA ARG A 180 -5.74 7.74 6.87
C ARG A 180 -4.88 8.97 6.53
N VAL A 181 -5.49 10.05 6.02
CA VAL A 181 -4.77 11.29 5.74
C VAL A 181 -4.28 11.97 7.02
N CYS A 182 -5.09 12.00 8.09
CA CYS A 182 -4.66 12.52 9.39
C CYS A 182 -3.49 11.72 9.95
N TYR A 183 -3.56 10.39 9.89
CA TYR A 183 -2.48 9.48 10.28
C TYR A 183 -1.18 9.77 9.52
N ILE A 184 -1.23 9.92 8.20
CA ILE A 184 -0.05 10.26 7.36
C ILE A 184 0.53 11.64 7.70
N LYS A 185 -0.33 12.58 8.10
CA LYS A 185 0.06 13.92 8.54
C LYS A 185 0.52 13.97 10.00
N GLU A 186 0.46 12.85 10.72
CA GLU A 186 0.75 12.75 12.16
C GLU A 186 -0.18 13.64 13.01
N ASP A 187 -1.39 13.89 12.53
CA ASP A 187 -2.46 14.61 13.24
C ASP A 187 -3.36 13.59 13.94
N TYR A 188 -2.83 12.93 14.97
CA TYR A 188 -3.49 11.80 15.62
C TYR A 188 -4.72 12.21 16.43
N ASP A 189 -4.74 13.41 17.01
CA ASP A 189 -5.88 13.93 17.76
C ASP A 189 -7.10 14.18 16.87
N THR A 190 -6.89 14.70 15.66
CA THR A 190 -7.98 14.76 14.66
C THR A 190 -8.28 13.36 14.11
N GLY A 191 -7.24 12.56 13.90
CA GLY A 191 -7.33 11.21 13.34
C GLY A 191 -8.20 10.26 14.16
N ILE A 192 -8.18 10.34 15.49
CA ILE A 192 -8.95 9.42 16.36
C ILE A 192 -10.47 9.56 16.15
N SER A 193 -10.95 10.78 15.91
CA SER A 193 -12.37 11.01 15.63
C SER A 193 -12.80 10.29 14.35
N TYR A 194 -11.94 10.29 13.33
CA TYR A 194 -12.16 9.56 12.09
C TYR A 194 -11.98 8.05 12.24
N ALA A 195 -11.08 7.60 13.11
CA ALA A 195 -10.96 6.19 13.46
C ALA A 195 -12.26 5.66 14.07
N ILE A 196 -12.81 6.36 15.07
CA ILE A 196 -14.10 6.03 15.71
C ILE A 196 -15.23 5.97 14.68
N GLN A 197 -15.35 7.00 13.83
CA GLN A 197 -16.36 7.04 12.76
C GLN A 197 -16.18 5.89 11.74
N SER A 198 -14.94 5.54 11.40
CA SER A 198 -14.64 4.45 10.47
C SER A 198 -15.05 3.11 11.05
N ILE A 199 -14.74 2.87 12.33
CA ILE A 199 -15.16 1.67 13.04
C ILE A 199 -16.69 1.57 13.05
N SER A 200 -17.38 2.65 13.44
CA SER A 200 -18.84 2.70 13.44
C SER A 200 -19.43 2.38 12.07
N LYS A 201 -18.92 3.03 11.02
CA LYS A 201 -19.40 2.84 9.64
C LYS A 201 -19.19 1.41 9.14
N MET A 202 -18.03 0.82 9.40
CA MET A 202 -17.73 -0.55 9.01
C MET A 202 -18.63 -1.55 9.75
N VAL A 203 -18.82 -1.38 11.06
CA VAL A 203 -19.77 -2.19 11.84
C VAL A 203 -21.19 -2.07 11.29
N MET A 204 -21.67 -0.84 11.04
CA MET A 204 -23.01 -0.61 10.48
C MET A 204 -23.17 -1.27 9.11
N THR A 205 -22.19 -1.12 8.22
CA THR A 205 -22.22 -1.69 6.86
C THR A 205 -22.29 -3.22 6.93
N ARG A 206 -21.54 -3.84 7.84
CA ARG A 206 -21.60 -5.30 8.05
C ARG A 206 -22.94 -5.76 8.61
N ILE A 207 -23.55 -4.99 9.51
CA ILE A 207 -24.90 -5.28 9.99
C ILE A 207 -25.91 -5.16 8.84
N ASP A 208 -25.87 -4.08 8.06
CA ASP A 208 -26.72 -3.89 6.87
C ASP A 208 -26.57 -5.09 5.90
N GLU A 209 -25.34 -5.50 5.58
CA GLU A 209 -25.06 -6.66 4.72
C GLU A 209 -25.67 -7.97 5.24
N ILE A 210 -25.57 -8.23 6.54
CA ILE A 210 -26.12 -9.45 7.17
C ILE A 210 -27.66 -9.42 7.20
N VAL A 211 -28.25 -8.25 7.47
CA VAL A 211 -29.70 -8.06 7.48
C VAL A 211 -30.29 -8.22 6.08
N ASP A 212 -29.68 -7.60 5.07
CA ASP A 212 -30.14 -7.65 3.67
C ASP A 212 -29.90 -9.02 3.03
N ARG A 213 -28.85 -9.72 3.46
CA ARG A 213 -28.49 -11.05 2.97
C ARG A 213 -28.49 -12.03 4.12
N SER A 214 -29.67 -12.53 4.48
CA SER A 214 -29.92 -13.48 5.58
C SER A 214 -29.20 -14.84 5.47
N TYR A 215 -28.20 -14.99 4.60
CA TYR A 215 -27.38 -16.18 4.41
C TYR A 215 -25.90 -15.98 4.81
N PHE A 216 -25.52 -14.77 5.29
CA PHE A 216 -24.16 -14.43 5.76
C PHE A 216 -23.95 -14.59 7.27
N PHE A 217 -24.78 -15.38 7.96
CA PHE A 217 -24.73 -15.50 9.42
C PHE A 217 -23.42 -16.05 9.98
N ASN A 218 -22.68 -16.85 9.19
CA ASN A 218 -21.38 -17.32 9.60
C ASN A 218 -20.34 -16.20 9.43
N ASN A 219 -20.09 -15.52 10.55
CA ASN A 219 -18.92 -14.74 10.92
C ASN A 219 -19.03 -13.23 10.69
N PHE A 220 -19.88 -12.55 11.48
CA PHE A 220 -19.51 -11.20 11.93
C PHE A 220 -18.20 -11.34 12.72
N ASP A 221 -17.08 -11.04 12.08
CA ASP A 221 -15.73 -11.23 12.60
C ASP A 221 -14.98 -9.91 12.49
N LEU A 222 -14.95 -9.16 13.60
CA LEU A 222 -14.27 -7.86 13.68
C LEU A 222 -12.78 -7.98 13.33
N ARG A 223 -12.16 -9.14 13.57
CA ARG A 223 -10.75 -9.37 13.23
C ARG A 223 -10.53 -9.40 11.72
N ARG A 224 -11.49 -9.92 10.94
CA ARG A 224 -11.46 -9.87 9.47
C ARG A 224 -11.85 -8.50 8.93
N ILE A 225 -12.74 -7.81 9.63
CA ILE A 225 -13.27 -6.50 9.23
C ILE A 225 -12.19 -5.42 9.40
N PHE A 226 -11.42 -5.45 10.49
CA PHE A 226 -10.42 -4.44 10.83
C PHE A 226 -9.00 -5.00 10.75
N PHE A 227 -8.46 -5.10 9.52
CA PHE A 227 -7.06 -5.49 9.28
C PHE A 227 -6.10 -4.28 9.15
N ASP A 228 -6.60 -3.06 9.39
CA ASP A 228 -5.90 -1.86 8.98
C ASP A 228 -5.09 -1.21 10.10
N SER A 229 -3.78 -1.06 9.92
CA SER A 229 -2.88 -0.64 10.99
C SER A 229 -3.05 0.82 11.39
N TRP A 230 -3.57 1.69 10.51
CA TRP A 230 -3.63 3.13 10.82
C TRP A 230 -4.54 3.45 12.01
N ILE A 231 -5.62 2.69 12.25
CA ILE A 231 -6.52 2.90 13.39
C ILE A 231 -5.77 2.63 14.70
N VAL A 232 -5.13 1.46 14.77
CA VAL A 232 -4.37 1.01 15.94
C VAL A 232 -3.20 1.94 16.22
N GLU A 233 -2.46 2.31 15.17
CA GLU A 233 -1.32 3.22 15.29
C GLU A 233 -1.75 4.64 15.69
N THR A 234 -2.84 5.16 15.13
CA THR A 234 -3.41 6.47 15.52
C THR A 234 -3.76 6.48 17.00
N TYR A 235 -4.45 5.45 17.47
CA TYR A 235 -4.81 5.33 18.88
C TYR A 235 -3.57 5.22 19.78
N SER A 236 -2.56 4.42 19.41
CA SER A 236 -1.33 4.27 20.22
C SER A 236 -0.48 5.54 20.34
N ARG A 237 -0.69 6.53 19.47
CA ARG A 237 0.09 7.77 19.39
C ARG A 237 -0.70 9.01 19.79
N MET A 238 -1.98 8.88 20.11
CA MET A 238 -2.77 10.02 20.58
C MET A 238 -2.30 10.46 21.97
N GLU A 239 -2.30 11.77 22.22
CA GLU A 239 -1.94 12.33 23.54
C GLU A 239 -3.18 12.57 24.43
N LEU A 240 -4.36 12.21 23.94
CA LEU A 240 -5.64 12.44 24.61
C LEU A 240 -5.79 11.61 25.89
N ASN A 241 -6.48 12.19 26.88
CA ASN A 241 -6.89 11.46 28.07
C ASN A 241 -8.07 10.51 27.76
N GLU A 242 -8.20 9.46 28.56
CA GLU A 242 -9.21 8.41 28.38
C GLU A 242 -10.66 8.94 28.41
N ASP A 243 -10.91 9.99 29.22
CA ASP A 243 -12.23 10.62 29.32
C ASP A 243 -12.66 11.29 28.01
N THR A 244 -11.74 12.00 27.33
CA THR A 244 -12.01 12.64 26.04
C THR A 244 -12.32 11.59 24.97
N LEU A 245 -11.60 10.47 24.97
CA LEU A 245 -11.88 9.36 24.06
C LEU A 245 -13.29 8.80 24.27
N LYS A 246 -13.68 8.56 25.53
CA LYS A 246 -15.02 8.06 25.87
C LYS A 246 -16.10 9.05 25.44
N ASP A 247 -15.87 10.35 25.62
CA ASP A 247 -16.80 11.38 25.16
C ASP A 247 -16.97 11.38 23.63
N LEU A 248 -15.88 11.21 22.88
CA LEU A 248 -15.93 11.09 21.40
C LEU A 248 -16.69 9.84 20.96
N ILE A 249 -16.42 8.69 21.59
CA ILE A 249 -17.13 7.42 21.33
C ILE A 249 -18.62 7.59 21.62
N LYS A 250 -18.97 8.22 22.74
CA LYS A 250 -20.35 8.47 23.14
C LYS A 250 -21.06 9.44 22.21
N GLN A 251 -20.37 10.47 21.74
CA GLN A 251 -20.91 11.38 20.74
C GLN A 251 -21.25 10.63 19.45
N GLU A 252 -20.34 9.80 18.95
CA GLU A 252 -20.56 9.00 17.74
C GLU A 252 -21.75 8.05 17.89
N TYR A 253 -21.85 7.35 19.03
CA TYR A 253 -22.96 6.46 19.34
C TYR A 253 -24.32 7.18 19.28
N ASN A 254 -24.39 8.37 19.87
CA ASN A 254 -25.65 9.12 19.96
C ASN A 254 -26.04 9.80 18.64
N GLN A 255 -25.08 10.19 17.81
CA GLN A 255 -25.32 11.05 16.64
C GLN A 255 -25.37 10.29 15.32
N HIS A 256 -24.55 9.26 15.15
CA HIS A 256 -24.32 8.64 13.84
C HIS A 256 -24.58 7.13 13.81
N PHE A 257 -24.54 6.44 14.96
CA PHE A 257 -24.75 5.00 14.99
C PHE A 257 -26.23 4.63 14.83
N LYS A 258 -26.57 3.92 13.74
CA LYS A 258 -27.95 3.55 13.36
C LYS A 258 -28.58 2.46 14.26
N TYR A 259 -27.77 1.59 14.85
CA TYR A 259 -28.24 0.36 15.49
C TYR A 259 -28.24 0.41 17.02
N THR A 260 -28.60 1.56 17.60
CA THR A 260 -28.67 1.75 19.07
C THR A 260 -29.66 0.81 19.76
N ASP A 261 -30.73 0.41 19.09
CA ASP A 261 -31.71 -0.59 19.57
C ASP A 261 -31.18 -2.04 19.56
N LEU A 262 -30.04 -2.28 18.93
CA LEU A 262 -29.41 -3.59 18.82
C LEU A 262 -28.14 -3.67 19.67
N LEU A 263 -27.25 -2.69 19.53
CA LEU A 263 -26.06 -2.55 20.35
C LEU A 263 -26.25 -1.39 21.31
N ASN A 264 -26.31 -1.70 22.60
CA ASN A 264 -26.29 -0.69 23.64
C ASN A 264 -24.92 0.03 23.69
N TYR A 265 -24.87 1.18 24.36
CA TYR A 265 -23.66 2.00 24.44
C TYR A 265 -22.45 1.22 24.99
N GLU A 266 -22.63 0.45 26.07
CA GLU A 266 -21.55 -0.32 26.70
C GLU A 266 -20.90 -1.32 25.71
N LEU A 267 -21.71 -2.03 24.92
CA LEU A 267 -21.18 -2.96 23.93
C LEU A 267 -20.56 -2.22 22.75
N PHE A 268 -21.12 -1.09 22.32
CA PHE A 268 -20.55 -0.27 21.26
C PHE A 268 -19.18 0.30 21.66
N GLU A 269 -19.06 0.86 22.87
CA GLU A 269 -17.80 1.34 23.43
C GLU A 269 -16.76 0.21 23.48
N LYS A 270 -17.18 -0.98 23.94
CA LYS A 270 -16.28 -2.15 23.95
C LYS A 270 -15.81 -2.53 22.55
N VAL A 271 -16.68 -2.52 21.53
CA VAL A 271 -16.29 -2.76 20.13
C VAL A 271 -15.21 -1.77 19.69
N GLN A 272 -15.41 -0.47 19.96
CA GLN A 272 -14.48 0.59 19.59
C GLN A 272 -13.10 0.37 20.22
N LEU A 273 -13.05 0.21 21.54
CA LEU A 273 -11.80 0.04 22.28
C LEU A 273 -11.07 -1.25 21.92
N THR A 274 -11.79 -2.37 21.81
CA THR A 274 -11.19 -3.66 21.44
C THR A 274 -10.58 -3.63 20.03
N VAL A 275 -11.20 -2.91 19.06
CA VAL A 275 -10.61 -2.69 17.72
C VAL A 275 -9.37 -1.81 17.81
N MET A 276 -9.43 -0.69 18.54
CA MET A 276 -8.29 0.23 18.67
C MET A 276 -7.09 -0.40 19.40
N ASN A 277 -7.33 -1.23 20.42
CA ASN A 277 -6.29 -1.97 21.13
C ASN A 277 -5.76 -3.19 20.35
N ASN A 278 -6.45 -3.61 19.29
CA ASN A 278 -6.14 -4.80 18.50
C ASN A 278 -5.97 -6.08 19.34
N GLU A 279 -6.82 -6.25 20.36
CA GLU A 279 -6.76 -7.39 21.26
C GLU A 279 -7.43 -8.61 20.63
N SER A 280 -6.64 -9.50 20.03
CA SER A 280 -7.17 -10.61 19.21
C SER A 280 -8.17 -11.51 19.94
N GLU A 281 -8.00 -11.78 21.23
CA GLU A 281 -8.93 -12.63 21.99
C GLU A 281 -10.23 -11.90 22.30
N GLU A 282 -10.15 -10.63 22.71
CA GLU A 282 -11.31 -9.81 22.96
C GLU A 282 -12.11 -9.54 21.68
N LEU A 283 -11.42 -9.33 20.56
CA LEU A 283 -12.04 -9.13 19.24
C LEU A 283 -12.97 -10.30 18.90
N VAL A 284 -12.55 -11.55 19.14
CA VAL A 284 -13.36 -12.74 18.90
C VAL A 284 -14.59 -12.78 19.80
N GLN A 285 -14.43 -12.47 21.08
CA GLN A 285 -15.52 -12.48 22.06
C GLN A 285 -16.58 -11.42 21.73
N VAL A 286 -16.13 -10.19 21.48
CA VAL A 286 -17.02 -9.07 21.12
C VAL A 286 -17.71 -9.36 19.79
N SER A 287 -16.97 -9.86 18.79
CA SER A 287 -17.53 -10.27 17.49
C SER A 287 -18.66 -11.28 17.64
N SER A 288 -18.44 -12.32 18.44
CA SER A 288 -19.43 -13.37 18.68
C SER A 288 -20.67 -12.84 19.38
N LYS A 289 -20.51 -11.96 20.38
CA LYS A 289 -21.63 -11.32 21.08
C LYS A 289 -22.46 -10.44 20.16
N VAL A 290 -21.82 -9.63 19.32
CA VAL A 290 -22.50 -8.78 18.33
C VAL A 290 -23.20 -9.64 17.27
N GLY A 291 -22.51 -10.67 16.76
CA GLY A 291 -23.08 -11.63 15.81
C GLY A 291 -24.35 -12.30 16.33
N GLN A 292 -24.34 -12.74 17.60
CA GLN A 292 -25.52 -13.35 18.23
C GLN A 292 -26.69 -12.37 18.33
N LEU A 293 -26.45 -11.11 18.73
CA LEU A 293 -27.51 -10.11 18.81
C LEU A 293 -28.16 -9.85 17.44
N ILE A 294 -27.34 -9.80 16.38
CA ILE A 294 -27.84 -9.64 15.01
C ILE A 294 -28.72 -10.86 14.63
N TYR A 295 -28.25 -12.07 14.95
CA TYR A 295 -28.98 -13.32 14.71
C TYR A 295 -30.36 -13.32 15.39
N ASP A 296 -30.40 -13.06 16.69
CA ASP A 296 -31.64 -13.07 17.49
C ASP A 296 -32.66 -12.06 16.94
N LYS A 297 -32.19 -10.88 16.48
CA LYS A 297 -33.04 -9.85 15.88
C LYS A 297 -33.62 -10.30 14.53
N ILE A 298 -32.87 -11.02 13.70
CA ILE A 298 -33.37 -11.50 12.40
C ILE A 298 -34.27 -12.74 12.57
N ASP A 299 -33.93 -13.69 13.44
CA ASP A 299 -34.71 -14.91 13.66
C ASP A 299 -36.11 -14.59 14.23
N SER A 300 -36.21 -13.55 15.07
CA SER A 300 -37.50 -13.03 15.55
C SER A 300 -38.43 -12.48 14.43
N SER A 301 -37.89 -12.22 13.24
CA SER A 301 -38.63 -11.62 12.11
C SER A 301 -39.02 -12.60 10.99
N LYS A 302 -38.49 -13.84 10.97
CA LYS A 302 -38.66 -14.82 9.88
C LYS A 302 -39.17 -16.19 10.35
N SER A 303 -40.30 -16.22 11.06
CA SER A 303 -40.85 -17.47 11.64
C SER A 303 -41.43 -18.48 10.63
N ASP A 304 -41.53 -18.19 9.32
CA ASP A 304 -42.25 -19.06 8.37
C ASP A 304 -41.41 -19.82 7.31
N ASP A 305 -40.12 -19.55 7.12
CA ASP A 305 -39.33 -20.13 5.99
C ASP A 305 -38.18 -21.06 6.43
N ARG A 306 -38.42 -21.95 7.40
CA ARG A 306 -37.39 -22.84 7.97
C ARG A 306 -36.80 -23.86 6.98
N GLU A 307 -37.49 -24.18 5.88
CA GLU A 307 -37.10 -25.24 4.95
C GLU A 307 -36.05 -24.78 3.91
N SER A 308 -36.01 -23.47 3.60
CA SER A 308 -35.03 -22.88 2.67
C SER A 308 -33.66 -22.66 3.33
N PHE A 309 -33.65 -22.35 4.62
CA PHE A 309 -32.44 -22.12 5.40
C PHE A 309 -31.56 -23.36 5.53
N SER A 310 -32.16 -24.54 5.74
CA SER A 310 -31.44 -25.81 5.92
C SER A 310 -30.55 -26.20 4.73
N LYS A 311 -31.06 -26.06 3.49
CA LYS A 311 -30.29 -26.42 2.28
C LYS A 311 -29.18 -25.43 1.96
N ILE A 312 -29.38 -24.16 2.32
CA ILE A 312 -28.41 -23.09 2.09
C ILE A 312 -27.30 -23.14 3.15
N GLU A 313 -27.63 -23.45 4.40
CA GLU A 313 -26.66 -23.67 5.49
C GLU A 313 -25.70 -24.82 5.19
N GLU A 314 -26.18 -25.90 4.57
CA GLU A 314 -25.34 -27.05 4.17
C GLU A 314 -24.36 -26.70 3.02
N TYR A 315 -24.81 -25.91 2.04
CA TYR A 315 -23.98 -25.39 0.96
C TYR A 315 -22.89 -24.43 1.49
N TYR A 316 -23.25 -23.50 2.38
CA TYR A 316 -22.29 -22.55 2.95
C TYR A 316 -21.37 -23.16 4.02
N LYS A 317 -21.77 -24.20 4.78
CA LYS A 317 -20.83 -24.95 5.64
C LYS A 317 -19.72 -25.61 4.82
N LYS A 318 -20.03 -26.02 3.58
CA LYS A 318 -19.06 -26.53 2.62
C LYS A 318 -18.14 -25.41 2.11
N THR A 319 -18.69 -24.27 1.70
CA THR A 319 -17.91 -23.12 1.23
C THR A 319 -17.11 -22.42 2.34
N ALA A 320 -17.59 -22.38 3.58
CA ALA A 320 -16.89 -21.84 4.74
C ALA A 320 -15.74 -22.75 5.17
N LYS A 321 -15.87 -24.08 5.01
CA LYS A 321 -14.73 -24.99 5.11
C LYS A 321 -13.72 -24.75 4.00
N GLU A 322 -14.15 -24.50 2.77
CA GLU A 322 -13.27 -24.18 1.64
C GLU A 322 -12.57 -22.82 1.82
N LEU A 323 -13.27 -21.79 2.31
CA LEU A 323 -12.73 -20.46 2.66
C LEU A 323 -11.80 -20.53 3.87
N ALA A 324 -12.13 -21.31 4.89
CA ALA A 324 -11.23 -21.57 6.01
C ALA A 324 -9.99 -22.34 5.54
N LEU A 325 -10.12 -23.29 4.61
CA LEU A 325 -8.99 -23.94 3.96
C LEU A 325 -8.15 -22.92 3.16
N LEU A 326 -8.80 -21.96 2.49
CA LEU A 326 -8.16 -20.89 1.73
C LEU A 326 -7.43 -19.91 2.66
N ASP A 327 -8.01 -19.52 3.79
CA ASP A 327 -7.34 -18.72 4.83
C ASP A 327 -6.19 -19.50 5.49
N LEU A 328 -6.33 -20.82 5.69
CA LEU A 328 -5.28 -21.69 6.21
C LEU A 328 -4.16 -21.88 5.18
N LEU A 329 -4.50 -21.97 3.90
CA LEU A 329 -3.57 -21.96 2.78
C LEU A 329 -2.87 -20.61 2.67
N ILE A 330 -3.57 -19.48 2.73
CA ILE A 330 -3.02 -18.11 2.68
C ILE A 330 -2.10 -17.86 3.87
N SER A 331 -2.46 -18.32 5.07
CA SER A 331 -1.62 -18.20 6.27
C SER A 331 -0.37 -19.10 6.27
N HIS A 332 -0.35 -20.15 5.45
CA HIS A 332 0.78 -21.09 5.31
C HIS A 332 1.52 -20.98 3.96
N LEU A 333 1.07 -20.13 3.04
CA LEU A 333 1.69 -19.92 1.73
C LEU A 333 2.66 -18.75 1.80
N ASP A 334 3.95 -19.08 1.71
CA ASP A 334 5.00 -18.15 1.38
C ASP A 334 4.69 -17.49 0.03
N LEU A 335 4.79 -16.15 -0.06
CA LEU A 335 4.42 -15.37 -1.25
C LEU A 335 5.19 -15.84 -2.49
N GLU A 336 6.41 -16.37 -2.33
CA GLU A 336 7.18 -16.98 -3.41
C GLU A 336 6.52 -18.23 -4.01
N LEU A 337 5.79 -19.00 -3.20
CA LEU A 337 5.12 -20.23 -3.63
C LEU A 337 3.83 -19.94 -4.42
N LEU A 338 3.16 -18.80 -4.14
CA LEU A 338 2.03 -18.29 -4.92
C LEU A 338 2.46 -17.84 -6.32
N TYR A 339 3.62 -17.16 -6.43
CA TYR A 339 4.19 -16.85 -7.74
C TYR A 339 4.57 -18.14 -8.50
N GLY A 340 5.19 -19.11 -7.83
CA GLY A 340 5.50 -20.41 -8.43
C GLY A 340 4.27 -21.22 -8.86
N LEU A 341 3.16 -21.13 -8.13
CA LEU A 341 1.89 -21.78 -8.51
C LEU A 341 1.21 -21.09 -9.69
N ARG A 342 1.23 -19.76 -9.73
CA ARG A 342 0.74 -18.99 -10.89
C ARG A 342 1.51 -19.39 -12.15
N ASP A 343 2.84 -19.41 -12.08
CA ASP A 343 3.68 -19.79 -13.22
C ASP A 343 3.37 -21.21 -13.69
N ARG A 344 3.06 -22.12 -12.77
CA ARG A 344 2.72 -23.52 -13.07
C ARG A 344 1.33 -23.67 -13.67
N VAL A 345 0.36 -22.84 -13.25
CA VAL A 345 -0.97 -22.76 -13.86
C VAL A 345 -0.86 -22.16 -15.27
N ASP A 346 -0.06 -21.12 -15.47
CA ASP A 346 0.17 -20.53 -16.79
C ASP A 346 0.86 -21.53 -17.74
N ILE A 347 1.81 -22.35 -17.25
CA ILE A 347 2.39 -23.46 -18.03
C ILE A 347 1.33 -24.50 -18.41
N MET A 348 0.49 -24.92 -17.45
CA MET A 348 -0.55 -25.92 -17.71
C MET A 348 -1.62 -25.42 -18.69
N ILE A 349 -2.00 -24.14 -18.63
CA ILE A 349 -2.93 -23.52 -19.59
C ILE A 349 -2.31 -23.51 -20.98
N ASN A 350 -1.06 -23.08 -21.11
CA ASN A 350 -0.35 -23.09 -22.40
C ASN A 350 -0.18 -24.51 -22.96
N GLU A 351 0.11 -25.50 -22.12
CA GLU A 351 0.18 -26.92 -22.54
C GLU A 351 -1.18 -27.41 -23.03
N TRP A 352 -2.28 -27.02 -22.35
CA TRP A 352 -3.65 -27.39 -22.73
C TRP A 352 -4.08 -26.74 -24.05
N GLU A 353 -3.76 -25.47 -24.26
CA GLU A 353 -4.01 -24.72 -25.49
C GLU A 353 -3.21 -25.31 -26.67
N ASN A 354 -1.95 -25.72 -26.45
CA ASN A 354 -1.15 -26.40 -27.48
C ASN A 354 -1.65 -27.82 -27.80
N THR A 355 -2.33 -28.52 -26.88
CA THR A 355 -3.02 -29.78 -27.20
C THR A 355 -4.31 -29.60 -28.00
N LEU A 356 -4.95 -28.42 -27.94
CA LEU A 356 -6.16 -28.12 -28.71
C LEU A 356 -5.85 -27.75 -30.18
N ASP A 357 -4.64 -27.26 -30.47
CA ASP A 357 -4.16 -26.94 -31.84
C ASP A 357 -3.68 -28.16 -32.64
N ILE A 358 -3.81 -29.39 -32.12
CA ILE A 358 -3.40 -30.64 -32.80
C ILE A 358 -4.60 -31.36 -33.45
N ASP A 359 -5.83 -30.89 -33.23
CA ASP A 359 -7.07 -31.45 -33.80
C ASP A 359 -7.74 -30.55 -34.88
N GLU A 360 -7.01 -29.58 -35.46
CA GLU A 360 -7.27 -29.01 -36.80
C GLU A 360 -6.25 -29.55 -37.82
#